data_AF-A0A4Q6GT34-F1
#
_entry.id   AF-A0A4Q6GT34-F1
#
_cell.length_a   1.000
_cell.length_b   1.000
_cell.length_c   1.000
_cell.angle_alpha   90.00
_cell.angle_beta   90.00
_cell.angle_gamma   90.00
#
_symmetry.space_group_name_H-M   'P 1'
#
loop_
_entity.id
_entity.type
_entity.pdbx_description
1 polymer ?
#
loop_
_entity_poly.entity_id
_entity_poly.type
_entity_poly.pdbx_seq_one_letter_code
_entity_poly.pdbx_strand_id
1 'polypeptide(L)'
;MAVSLRHSLRLAVALALATGALNTIPTASAATGSAPGKSSASTPDIPIPDVKYTRFTLKNGLTVLVHEDHKTPVVAINTWYHVGSKNEKVGKTGFAHLFEHLMFGGSDNFKKTYLSALQGIGATDLNGTTNQDRTNYFQNVPTSMLDYALFAESDRMGHLLGTVDKKTLDLQRGVVQNEKRQGENQPYGVAYELLVNNTYPAGHPYSWTVIGKMEDLDAASMTDVQDRVPQSRIYRTWNVPGANTPEEPELDLAAAVLGGGKTSRLYKRLVYKDQLATSAVGSNDSSEIGGQFDLTLTARPGADVAKMERIADDELKALMKSGPTEAELRLAKTTILARYTRMIERVGGFGGKSDLLASCQTYTGNPDCYKVYLQRIKDATPASVKKAMNDWLSTGDFVLQVDPYPTGLAAIKPAVDRSKEPALGKPMALKLPEMQKMTLSNGLKVVLAERHDAPVVNFQLMVDSGYASDAADKPGVASLAMRMLEEGTRTRKSLEIGEAFESIGAQFGASANLDTGIVYMNTLKATMPQALNLYSDLVLNPSFPQNEFARLQQDRLA
;
A
#
# COMPACT_ATOMS: atom_id res chain seq x y z
N MET A 1 -33.54 5.97 -79.68
CA MET A 1 -32.22 6.34 -79.12
C MET A 1 -31.74 5.12 -78.34
N ALA A 2 -30.91 4.27 -78.94
CA ALA A 2 -29.45 4.37 -78.92
C ALA A 2 -28.91 4.01 -77.50
N VAL A 3 -28.49 2.78 -77.19
CA VAL A 3 -27.34 2.00 -77.76
C VAL A 3 -26.04 2.79 -77.49
N SER A 4 -25.02 2.32 -76.75
CA SER A 4 -24.44 0.96 -76.62
C SER A 4 -23.63 0.84 -75.29
N LEU A 5 -22.80 -0.17 -74.96
CA LEU A 5 -22.31 -1.38 -75.66
C LEU A 5 -22.03 -2.48 -74.62
N ARG A 6 -22.11 -3.75 -75.01
CA ARG A 6 -21.59 -4.88 -74.22
C ARG A 6 -20.05 -4.89 -74.26
N HIS A 7 -19.39 -5.65 -73.39
CA HIS A 7 -18.33 -6.55 -73.84
C HIS A 7 -18.29 -7.81 -72.97
N SER A 8 -18.32 -8.97 -73.61
CA SER A 8 -18.26 -10.28 -72.98
C SER A 8 -17.42 -11.18 -73.88
N LEU A 9 -16.26 -11.62 -73.39
CA LEU A 9 -15.42 -12.58 -74.09
C LEU A 9 -15.37 -13.91 -73.30
N ARG A 10 -15.40 -15.02 -74.04
CA ARG A 10 -15.21 -16.39 -73.56
C ARG A 10 -14.02 -17.01 -74.30
N LEU A 11 -13.47 -18.09 -73.73
CA LEU A 11 -12.37 -18.90 -74.27
C LEU A 11 -11.00 -18.16 -74.33
N ALA A 12 -9.87 -18.84 -74.24
CA ALA A 12 -9.63 -20.28 -74.39
C ALA A 12 -8.75 -20.88 -73.28
N VAL A 13 -8.72 -22.21 -73.20
CA VAL A 13 -7.73 -22.97 -72.41
C VAL A 13 -6.43 -23.08 -73.23
N ALA A 14 -5.29 -22.77 -72.60
CA ALA A 14 -3.97 -23.08 -73.12
C ALA A 14 -3.15 -23.78 -72.03
N LEU A 15 -2.78 -25.04 -72.27
CA LEU A 15 -1.99 -25.86 -71.35
C LEU A 15 -0.50 -25.60 -71.59
N ALA A 16 0.21 -25.04 -70.61
CA ALA A 16 1.66 -24.85 -70.65
C ALA A 16 2.30 -25.46 -69.40
N LEU A 17 3.09 -26.51 -69.60
CA LEU A 17 3.90 -27.13 -68.55
C LEU A 17 5.16 -26.29 -68.31
N ALA A 18 5.31 -25.78 -67.09
CA ALA A 18 6.56 -25.18 -66.61
C ALA A 18 6.90 -25.78 -65.23
N THR A 19 8.10 -26.33 -65.10
CA THR A 19 8.53 -27.12 -63.94
C THR A 19 9.27 -26.27 -62.90
N GLY A 20 8.99 -26.51 -61.62
CA GLY A 20 10.00 -26.41 -60.56
C GLY A 20 9.94 -25.17 -59.66
N ALA A 21 9.31 -25.33 -58.49
CA ALA A 21 9.82 -24.89 -57.19
C ALA A 21 8.91 -25.47 -56.09
N LEU A 22 9.46 -26.30 -55.18
CA LEU A 22 8.70 -26.70 -53.99
C LEU A 22 8.77 -25.60 -52.94
N ASN A 23 7.61 -25.13 -52.49
CA ASN A 23 7.46 -24.48 -51.19
C ASN A 23 6.16 -25.02 -50.55
N THR A 24 6.28 -26.14 -49.84
CA THR A 24 5.17 -26.79 -49.16
C THR A 24 4.76 -25.98 -47.93
N ILE A 25 3.56 -25.39 -47.98
CA ILE A 25 2.90 -24.80 -46.81
C ILE A 25 2.77 -25.91 -45.74
N PRO A 26 3.20 -25.69 -44.48
CA PRO A 26 2.98 -26.65 -43.41
C PRO A 26 1.49 -26.83 -43.15
N THR A 27 0.95 -28.01 -43.46
CA THR A 27 -0.41 -28.38 -43.07
C THR A 27 -0.48 -28.51 -41.55
N ALA A 28 -1.42 -27.80 -40.92
CA ALA A 28 -1.64 -27.90 -39.48
C ALA A 28 -2.10 -29.32 -39.11
N SER A 29 -1.20 -30.10 -38.53
CA SER A 29 -1.54 -31.43 -37.99
C SER A 29 -2.47 -31.25 -36.78
N ALA A 30 -3.59 -31.97 -36.78
CA ALA A 30 -4.53 -31.97 -35.68
C ALA A 30 -3.93 -32.73 -34.48
N ALA A 31 -3.25 -32.00 -33.59
CA ALA A 31 -2.74 -32.55 -32.36
C ALA A 31 -3.90 -33.10 -31.51
N THR A 32 -3.83 -34.39 -31.16
CA THR A 32 -4.80 -35.03 -30.29
C THR A 32 -4.77 -34.39 -28.90
N GLY A 33 -5.94 -34.08 -28.35
CA GLY A 33 -6.06 -33.35 -27.09
C GLY A 33 -5.53 -34.15 -25.91
N SER A 34 -4.31 -33.85 -25.47
CA SER A 34 -3.89 -34.14 -24.10
C SER A 34 -4.72 -33.30 -23.15
N ALA A 35 -5.24 -33.92 -22.08
CA ALA A 35 -5.91 -33.18 -21.02
C ALA A 35 -4.95 -32.14 -20.41
N PRO A 36 -5.42 -30.95 -19.99
CA PRO A 36 -4.55 -29.93 -19.41
C PRO A 36 -3.95 -30.44 -18.10
N GLY A 37 -2.72 -30.95 -18.19
CA GLY A 37 -1.92 -31.29 -17.02
C GLY A 37 -1.80 -30.05 -16.14
N LYS A 38 -1.97 -30.23 -14.83
CA LYS A 38 -1.83 -29.14 -13.86
C LYS A 38 -0.42 -28.57 -14.00
N SER A 39 -0.30 -27.42 -14.64
CA SER A 39 0.97 -26.70 -14.71
C SER A 39 1.39 -26.39 -13.28
N SER A 40 2.44 -27.05 -12.82
CA SER A 40 3.14 -26.68 -11.59
C SER A 40 3.86 -25.37 -11.87
N ALA A 41 3.11 -24.26 -11.85
CA ALA A 41 3.60 -22.93 -12.09
C ALA A 41 4.77 -22.68 -11.13
N SER A 42 5.98 -22.71 -11.69
CA SER A 42 7.23 -22.53 -10.98
C SER A 42 7.18 -21.17 -10.31
N THR A 43 7.36 -21.15 -8.98
CA THR A 43 7.42 -19.90 -8.21
C THR A 43 8.37 -18.92 -8.90
N PRO A 44 7.94 -17.69 -9.22
CA PRO A 44 8.85 -16.69 -9.76
C PRO A 44 10.00 -16.49 -8.77
N ASP A 45 11.24 -16.70 -9.18
CA ASP A 45 12.39 -16.41 -8.33
C ASP A 45 12.58 -14.90 -8.26
N ILE A 46 11.91 -14.28 -7.29
CA ILE A 46 12.04 -12.86 -7.01
C ILE A 46 13.36 -12.67 -6.23
N PRO A 47 14.33 -11.90 -6.77
CA PRO A 47 15.58 -11.63 -6.08
C PRO A 47 15.33 -10.68 -4.90
N ILE A 48 16.05 -10.90 -3.80
CA ILE A 48 16.08 -9.96 -2.67
C ILE A 48 16.78 -8.68 -3.15
N PRO A 49 16.16 -7.49 -3.00
CA PRO A 49 16.80 -6.23 -3.36
C PRO A 49 18.11 -5.97 -2.60
N ASP A 50 19.02 -5.21 -3.21
CA ASP A 50 20.30 -4.83 -2.59
C ASP A 50 20.52 -3.32 -2.68
N VAL A 51 20.08 -2.60 -1.66
CA VAL A 51 20.27 -1.15 -1.54
C VAL A 51 21.63 -0.87 -0.93
N LYS A 52 22.59 -0.37 -1.72
CA LYS A 52 23.92 0.03 -1.23
C LYS A 52 23.85 1.34 -0.43
N TYR A 53 24.55 1.43 0.69
CA TYR A 53 24.61 2.65 1.50
C TYR A 53 25.98 2.80 2.16
N THR A 54 26.32 4.04 2.53
CA THR A 54 27.41 4.39 3.45
C THR A 54 26.81 4.73 4.80
N ARG A 55 27.38 4.22 5.90
CA ARG A 55 26.93 4.45 7.28
C ARG A 55 28.03 5.13 8.11
N PHE A 56 27.66 6.15 8.86
CA PHE A 56 28.53 6.78 9.87
C PHE A 56 27.70 7.36 11.03
N THR A 57 28.35 7.74 12.12
CA THR A 57 27.70 8.34 13.29
C THR A 57 28.37 9.67 13.62
N LEU A 58 27.57 10.71 13.83
CA LEU A 58 28.02 12.05 14.17
C LEU A 58 28.44 12.13 15.66
N LYS A 59 29.18 13.19 16.02
CA LYS A 59 29.69 13.41 17.40
C LYS A 59 28.59 13.54 18.46
N ASN A 60 27.35 13.82 18.07
CA ASN A 60 26.16 13.88 18.94
C ASN A 60 25.40 12.54 19.02
N GLY A 61 25.92 11.46 18.44
CA GLY A 61 25.28 10.14 18.42
C GLY A 61 24.30 9.89 17.27
N LEU A 62 23.96 10.90 16.47
CA LEU A 62 23.06 10.72 15.32
C LEU A 62 23.72 9.82 14.26
N THR A 63 23.08 8.69 13.96
CA THR A 63 23.53 7.78 12.89
C THR A 63 22.95 8.24 11.55
N VAL A 64 23.82 8.32 10.54
CA VAL A 64 23.50 8.80 9.20
C VAL A 64 23.75 7.68 8.20
N LEU A 65 22.78 7.50 7.28
CA LEU A 65 22.84 6.58 6.16
C LEU A 65 22.75 7.38 4.86
N VAL A 66 23.64 7.11 3.91
CA VAL A 66 23.67 7.77 2.60
C VAL A 66 23.55 6.72 1.51
N HIS A 67 22.48 6.78 0.73
CA HIS A 67 22.31 6.05 -0.53
C HIS A 67 22.41 7.03 -1.69
N GLU A 68 23.23 6.71 -2.69
CA GLU A 68 23.58 7.59 -3.81
C GLU A 68 23.06 7.00 -5.14
N ASP A 69 22.17 7.73 -5.83
CA ASP A 69 21.54 7.30 -7.08
C ASP A 69 21.30 8.51 -8.01
N HIS A 70 22.22 8.75 -8.96
CA HIS A 70 22.31 9.99 -9.76
C HIS A 70 21.27 10.14 -10.88
N LYS A 71 20.27 9.26 -10.95
CA LYS A 71 19.34 9.19 -12.10
C LYS A 71 18.31 10.31 -12.14
N THR A 72 18.02 10.92 -10.99
CA THR A 72 17.15 12.10 -10.86
C THR A 72 17.82 13.13 -9.95
N PRO A 73 17.76 14.44 -10.24
CA PRO A 73 18.37 15.49 -9.41
C PRO A 73 17.53 15.80 -8.16
N VAL A 74 17.26 14.77 -7.36
CA VAL A 74 16.39 14.79 -6.17
C VAL A 74 17.08 14.02 -5.04
N VAL A 75 17.07 14.57 -3.83
CA VAL A 75 17.55 13.90 -2.61
C VAL A 75 16.37 13.62 -1.70
N ALA A 76 16.26 12.37 -1.24
CA ALA A 76 15.38 12.00 -0.16
C ALA A 76 16.07 12.24 1.19
N ILE A 77 15.44 13.00 2.07
CA ILE A 77 15.82 13.15 3.47
C ILE A 77 14.73 12.45 4.30
N ASN A 78 15.12 11.66 5.29
CA ASN A 78 14.19 10.96 6.19
C ASN A 78 14.80 10.90 7.60
N THR A 79 14.35 11.78 8.49
CA THR A 79 14.86 11.91 9.85
C THR A 79 14.00 11.07 10.79
N TRP A 80 14.57 10.02 11.36
CA TRP A 80 13.91 9.15 12.34
C TRP A 80 14.35 9.49 13.77
N TYR A 81 13.36 9.63 14.65
CA TYR A 81 13.50 9.72 16.09
C TYR A 81 13.03 8.41 16.70
N HIS A 82 13.85 7.81 17.55
CA HIS A 82 13.52 6.56 18.27
C HIS A 82 12.64 6.85 19.50
N VAL A 83 11.56 7.61 19.26
CA VAL A 83 10.60 8.10 20.22
C VAL A 83 9.22 8.04 19.58
N GLY A 84 8.39 7.11 20.06
CA GLY A 84 6.98 6.97 19.70
C GLY A 84 6.10 7.05 20.95
N SER A 85 4.83 6.65 20.84
CA SER A 85 3.91 6.76 21.98
C SER A 85 4.30 5.87 23.17
N LYS A 86 5.09 4.81 22.99
CA LYS A 86 5.62 3.99 24.10
C LYS A 86 6.49 4.75 25.09
N ASN A 87 7.04 5.89 24.68
CA ASN A 87 7.91 6.73 25.48
C ASN A 87 7.13 7.77 26.32
N GLU A 88 5.80 7.78 26.19
CA GLU A 88 4.88 8.63 26.94
C GLU A 88 4.67 8.11 28.37
N LYS A 89 3.71 8.70 29.09
CA LYS A 89 3.33 8.29 30.45
C LYS A 89 1.82 8.21 30.52
N VAL A 90 1.31 7.29 31.35
CA VAL A 90 -0.12 7.22 31.69
C VAL A 90 -0.58 8.59 32.21
N GLY A 91 -1.68 9.13 31.66
CA GLY A 91 -2.13 10.50 31.93
C GLY A 91 -1.43 11.60 31.10
N LYS A 92 -0.65 11.21 30.09
CA LYS A 92 0.08 12.05 29.11
C LYS A 92 0.27 11.34 27.76
N THR A 93 -0.77 10.64 27.29
CA THR A 93 -0.75 9.90 26.02
C THR A 93 -1.03 10.80 24.81
N GLY A 94 -0.51 10.45 23.64
CA GLY A 94 -0.62 11.24 22.40
C GLY A 94 0.36 12.41 22.27
N PHE A 95 1.26 12.57 23.23
CA PHE A 95 2.27 13.62 23.26
C PHE A 95 3.34 13.47 22.18
N ALA A 96 3.69 12.25 21.76
CA ALA A 96 4.64 12.00 20.67
C ALA A 96 4.06 12.48 19.33
N HIS A 97 2.79 12.16 19.05
CA HIS A 97 2.08 12.63 17.88
C HIS A 97 1.79 14.15 17.92
N LEU A 98 1.46 14.69 19.09
CA LEU A 98 1.33 16.14 19.28
C LEU A 98 2.67 16.86 19.05
N PHE A 99 3.80 16.26 19.42
CA PHE A 99 5.13 16.82 19.15
C PHE A 99 5.50 16.75 17.66
N GLU A 100 4.99 15.75 16.93
CA GLU A 100 5.12 15.62 15.47
C GLU A 100 4.51 16.83 14.75
N HIS A 101 3.24 17.13 15.02
CA HIS A 101 2.57 18.30 14.44
C HIS A 101 3.24 19.62 14.83
N LEU A 102 3.74 19.71 16.07
CA LEU A 102 4.50 20.87 16.53
C LEU A 102 5.82 21.07 15.79
N MET A 103 6.39 20.01 15.21
CA MET A 103 7.61 20.08 14.40
C MET A 103 7.36 20.62 12.99
N PHE A 104 6.12 20.74 12.50
CA PHE A 104 5.81 21.47 11.26
C PHE A 104 5.67 23.00 11.41
N GLY A 105 5.72 23.49 12.66
CA GLY A 105 5.65 24.92 12.97
C GLY A 105 6.84 25.75 12.46
N GLY A 106 7.02 26.94 13.03
CA GLY A 106 8.26 27.71 12.85
C GLY A 106 9.31 27.35 13.90
N SER A 107 10.48 28.00 13.83
CA SER A 107 11.59 27.88 14.79
C SER A 107 12.25 29.24 15.08
N ASP A 108 13.26 29.28 15.96
CA ASP A 108 13.97 30.53 16.25
C ASP A 108 14.81 31.06 15.07
N ASN A 109 15.15 30.21 14.09
CA ASN A 109 15.74 30.58 12.78
C ASN A 109 14.64 30.79 11.76
N PHE A 110 13.68 29.86 11.76
CA PHE A 110 12.87 29.52 10.62
C PHE A 110 11.45 30.03 10.87
N LYS A 111 11.22 31.31 10.58
CA LYS A 111 9.96 32.01 10.94
C LYS A 111 8.78 31.67 10.02
N LYS A 112 8.97 30.72 9.10
CA LYS A 112 7.97 30.10 8.21
C LYS A 112 7.57 28.74 8.77
N THR A 113 6.44 28.17 8.37
CA THR A 113 6.18 26.75 8.63
C THR A 113 7.11 25.89 7.77
N TYR A 114 7.57 24.73 8.27
CA TYR A 114 8.38 23.82 7.48
C TYR A 114 7.69 23.36 6.20
N LEU A 115 6.36 23.14 6.26
CA LEU A 115 5.54 22.81 5.08
C LEU A 115 5.65 23.89 3.99
N SER A 116 5.32 25.15 4.29
CA SER A 116 5.30 26.22 3.28
C SER A 116 6.69 26.54 2.73
N ALA A 117 7.72 26.52 3.58
CA ALA A 117 9.07 26.87 3.19
C ALA A 117 9.76 25.79 2.34
N LEU A 118 9.52 24.51 2.65
CA LEU A 118 10.05 23.40 1.86
C LEU A 118 9.24 23.21 0.56
N GLN A 119 7.91 23.40 0.57
CA GLN A 119 7.12 23.47 -0.67
C GLN A 119 7.62 24.61 -1.60
N GLY A 120 7.95 25.78 -1.03
CA GLY A 120 8.48 26.93 -1.77
C GLY A 120 9.82 26.71 -2.49
N ILE A 121 10.59 25.69 -2.12
CA ILE A 121 11.83 25.26 -2.82
C ILE A 121 11.62 24.03 -3.72
N GLY A 122 10.37 23.59 -3.89
CA GLY A 122 10.02 22.43 -4.72
C GLY A 122 10.11 21.07 -4.01
N ALA A 123 9.93 21.00 -2.69
CA ALA A 123 9.84 19.73 -1.97
C ALA A 123 8.56 18.96 -2.35
N THR A 124 8.71 17.66 -2.61
CA THR A 124 7.62 16.69 -2.77
C THR A 124 7.72 15.62 -1.68
N ASP A 125 6.64 14.83 -1.50
CA ASP A 125 6.56 13.79 -0.47
C ASP A 125 6.91 14.31 0.94
N LEU A 126 6.67 15.60 1.19
CA LEU A 126 6.97 16.29 2.43
C LEU A 126 5.89 15.98 3.47
N ASN A 127 6.21 15.12 4.44
CA ASN A 127 5.31 14.79 5.54
C ASN A 127 6.08 14.18 6.73
N GLY A 128 5.37 13.69 7.72
CA GLY A 128 5.89 12.90 8.83
C GLY A 128 4.79 12.06 9.46
N THR A 129 5.18 11.18 10.39
CA THR A 129 4.29 10.26 11.10
C THR A 129 4.89 9.82 12.43
N THR A 130 4.03 9.54 13.42
CA THR A 130 4.37 8.82 14.65
C THR A 130 3.76 7.43 14.63
N ASN A 131 4.43 6.44 15.25
CA ASN A 131 3.82 5.21 15.72
C ASN A 131 4.23 4.95 17.19
N GLN A 132 4.03 3.73 17.69
CA GLN A 132 4.39 3.35 19.06
C GLN A 132 5.90 3.45 19.35
N ASP A 133 6.77 3.20 18.37
CA ASP A 133 8.23 3.13 18.55
C ASP A 133 9.00 4.35 18.00
N ARG A 134 8.46 5.01 16.96
CA ARG A 134 9.17 6.06 16.19
C ARG A 134 8.31 7.29 15.96
N THR A 135 8.98 8.40 15.75
CA THR A 135 8.46 9.57 15.03
C THR A 135 9.43 9.85 13.90
N ASN A 136 8.96 10.03 12.67
CA ASN A 136 9.82 10.39 11.56
C ASN A 136 9.21 11.49 10.68
N TYR A 137 10.07 12.12 9.90
CA TYR A 137 9.67 13.07 8.88
C TYR A 137 10.54 12.86 7.65
N PHE A 138 9.95 13.09 6.49
CA PHE A 138 10.59 12.81 5.22
C PHE A 138 10.18 13.84 4.16
N GLN A 139 11.11 14.09 3.24
CA GLN A 139 10.92 14.99 2.11
C GLN A 139 11.86 14.61 0.96
N ASN A 140 11.36 14.76 -0.26
CA ASN A 140 12.15 14.68 -1.48
C ASN A 140 12.38 16.12 -1.98
N VAL A 141 13.62 16.59 -2.03
CA VAL A 141 13.98 17.96 -2.46
C VAL A 141 14.90 17.94 -3.68
N PRO A 142 14.90 18.98 -4.55
CA PRO A 142 15.92 19.10 -5.59
C PRO A 142 17.34 19.08 -4.98
N THR A 143 18.30 18.45 -5.65
CA THR A 143 19.70 18.35 -5.17
C THR A 143 20.32 19.72 -4.84
N SER A 144 19.96 20.77 -5.57
CA SER A 144 20.42 22.14 -5.33
C SER A 144 19.82 22.81 -4.09
N MET A 145 18.88 22.17 -3.40
CA MET A 145 18.24 22.68 -2.18
C MET A 145 18.61 21.86 -0.94
N LEU A 146 19.54 20.90 -1.07
CA LEU A 146 19.96 20.01 0.02
C LEU A 146 20.41 20.78 1.27
N ASP A 147 21.26 21.81 1.12
CA ASP A 147 21.79 22.58 2.25
C ASP A 147 20.69 23.34 3.02
N TYR A 148 19.71 23.90 2.31
CA TYR A 148 18.56 24.58 2.93
C TYR A 148 17.65 23.58 3.65
N ALA A 149 17.44 22.39 3.07
CA ALA A 149 16.65 21.34 3.69
C ALA A 149 17.36 20.71 4.91
N LEU A 150 18.68 20.50 4.86
CA LEU A 150 19.48 20.04 6.00
C LEU A 150 19.57 21.08 7.11
N PHE A 151 19.66 22.36 6.77
CA PHE A 151 19.52 23.45 7.74
C PHE A 151 18.13 23.40 8.40
N ALA A 152 17.06 23.36 7.61
CA ALA A 152 15.69 23.28 8.13
C ALA A 152 15.50 22.07 9.05
N GLU A 153 16.00 20.90 8.67
CA GLU A 153 16.04 19.67 9.49
C GLU A 153 16.79 19.85 10.80
N SER A 154 18.09 20.14 10.73
CA SER A 154 18.98 20.30 11.90
C SER A 154 18.38 21.31 12.89
N ASP A 155 17.84 22.38 12.34
CA ASP A 155 17.24 23.44 13.11
C ASP A 155 15.98 22.98 13.84
N ARG A 156 15.08 22.30 13.13
CA ARG A 156 13.82 21.75 13.67
C ARG A 156 14.07 20.83 14.85
N MET A 157 15.11 19.99 14.81
CA MET A 157 15.51 19.15 15.94
C MET A 157 16.09 19.98 17.09
N GLY A 158 17.07 20.84 16.79
CA GLY A 158 17.98 21.35 17.81
C GLY A 158 17.36 22.30 18.84
N HIS A 159 16.32 23.06 18.46
CA HIS A 159 15.83 24.15 19.34
C HIS A 159 14.35 24.57 19.15
N LEU A 160 13.44 23.71 18.65
CA LEU A 160 12.00 23.96 18.37
C LEU A 160 11.17 24.75 19.43
N LEU A 161 11.73 24.98 20.61
CA LEU A 161 11.00 25.43 21.77
C LEU A 161 10.57 26.92 21.72
N GLY A 162 11.28 27.81 21.01
CA GLY A 162 11.03 29.26 21.09
C GLY A 162 9.88 29.85 20.29
N THR A 163 9.30 29.07 19.40
CA THR A 163 8.25 29.52 18.48
C THR A 163 6.89 28.94 18.74
N VAL A 164 6.80 27.86 19.53
CA VAL A 164 5.52 27.23 19.83
C VAL A 164 4.89 27.96 21.01
N ASP A 165 4.45 29.21 20.83
CA ASP A 165 3.65 29.93 21.82
C ASP A 165 2.30 29.20 22.08
N LYS A 166 1.49 29.54 23.08
CA LYS A 166 0.51 30.62 22.90
C LYS A 166 -0.40 30.13 21.78
N LYS A 167 -0.45 30.89 20.72
CA LYS A 167 -1.17 30.61 19.49
C LYS A 167 -0.79 29.30 18.75
N THR A 168 0.32 28.62 19.09
CA THR A 168 0.88 27.53 18.28
C THR A 168 0.68 26.12 18.85
N LEU A 169 0.96 25.86 20.13
CA LEU A 169 0.40 24.67 20.81
C LEU A 169 -1.10 24.91 21.10
N ASP A 170 -1.61 26.14 20.96
CA ASP A 170 -3.02 26.35 20.70
C ASP A 170 -3.45 25.63 19.42
N LEU A 171 -2.93 26.11 18.28
CA LEU A 171 -3.34 25.67 16.95
C LEU A 171 -3.11 24.17 16.74
N GLN A 172 -1.92 23.66 17.05
CA GLN A 172 -1.59 22.27 16.74
C GLN A 172 -2.27 21.26 17.67
N ARG A 173 -2.61 21.63 18.91
CA ARG A 173 -3.53 20.78 19.67
C ARG A 173 -4.93 20.81 19.05
N GLY A 174 -5.42 21.99 18.66
CA GLY A 174 -6.66 22.10 17.91
C GLY A 174 -6.67 21.18 16.67
N VAL A 175 -5.57 21.14 15.92
CA VAL A 175 -5.37 20.26 14.74
C VAL A 175 -5.27 18.78 15.13
N VAL A 176 -4.36 18.36 16.02
CA VAL A 176 -4.16 16.94 16.41
C VAL A 176 -5.41 16.36 17.05
N GLN A 177 -6.09 17.13 17.88
CA GLN A 177 -7.38 16.70 18.39
C GLN A 177 -8.46 16.70 17.29
N ASN A 178 -8.42 17.63 16.31
CA ASN A 178 -9.29 17.61 15.14
C ASN A 178 -8.94 16.47 14.15
N GLU A 179 -7.75 15.87 14.30
CA GLU A 179 -7.36 14.65 13.61
C GLU A 179 -7.79 13.41 14.38
N LYS A 180 -7.62 13.37 15.72
CA LYS A 180 -8.24 12.35 16.58
C LYS A 180 -9.74 12.30 16.32
N ARG A 181 -10.38 13.48 16.20
CA ARG A 181 -11.73 13.61 15.66
C ARG A 181 -11.82 13.07 14.26
N GLN A 182 -11.18 13.61 13.24
CA GLN A 182 -11.36 13.08 11.87
C GLN A 182 -11.17 11.55 11.75
N GLY A 183 -10.30 10.92 12.54
CA GLY A 183 -10.18 9.46 12.69
C GLY A 183 -11.37 8.82 13.43
N GLU A 184 -11.73 9.29 14.63
CA GLU A 184 -12.88 8.83 15.43
C GLU A 184 -14.24 9.17 14.80
N ASN A 185 -14.28 10.16 13.91
CA ASN A 185 -15.38 10.60 13.06
C ASN A 185 -15.49 9.73 11.80
N GLN A 186 -14.54 8.83 11.53
CA GLN A 186 -14.83 7.71 10.65
C GLN A 186 -15.62 6.66 11.43
N PRO A 187 -16.41 5.82 10.74
CA PRO A 187 -16.82 4.56 11.31
C PRO A 187 -15.61 3.87 11.96
N TYR A 188 -15.79 3.41 13.19
CA TYR A 188 -14.86 2.53 13.90
C TYR A 188 -13.57 3.17 14.47
N GLY A 189 -13.41 4.49 14.42
CA GLY A 189 -12.11 5.12 14.74
C GLY A 189 -11.59 4.95 16.18
N VAL A 190 -12.46 4.88 17.20
CA VAL A 190 -12.02 4.57 18.60
C VAL A 190 -11.63 3.10 18.79
N ALA A 191 -11.79 2.24 17.78
CA ALA A 191 -11.60 0.80 17.97
C ALA A 191 -10.16 0.41 18.27
N TYR A 192 -9.19 1.05 17.62
CA TYR A 192 -7.80 0.76 17.92
C TYR A 192 -7.43 1.14 19.37
N GLU A 193 -8.08 2.14 19.95
CA GLU A 193 -7.90 2.50 21.37
C GLU A 193 -8.51 1.46 22.31
N LEU A 194 -9.72 0.97 22.01
CA LEU A 194 -10.36 -0.05 22.83
C LEU A 194 -9.70 -1.43 22.68
N LEU A 195 -9.10 -1.77 21.53
CA LEU A 195 -8.24 -2.95 21.37
C LEU A 195 -7.04 -2.84 22.31
N VAL A 196 -6.23 -1.81 22.11
CA VAL A 196 -4.99 -1.54 22.84
C VAL A 196 -5.17 -1.49 24.36
N ASN A 197 -6.26 -0.90 24.85
CA ASN A 197 -6.59 -0.84 26.28
C ASN A 197 -6.91 -2.22 26.92
N ASN A 198 -7.27 -3.24 26.12
CA ASN A 198 -7.69 -4.55 26.61
C ASN A 198 -6.73 -5.69 26.23
N THR A 199 -5.93 -5.55 25.17
CA THR A 199 -4.90 -6.53 24.79
C THR A 199 -3.66 -6.41 25.68
N TYR A 200 -3.26 -5.19 26.05
CA TYR A 200 -2.07 -4.94 26.87
C TYR A 200 -2.43 -4.62 28.33
N PRO A 201 -1.65 -5.13 29.31
CA PRO A 201 -1.85 -4.77 30.71
C PRO A 201 -1.78 -3.26 30.95
N ALA A 202 -2.64 -2.72 31.81
CA ALA A 202 -2.68 -1.29 32.10
C ALA A 202 -1.31 -0.76 32.57
N GLY A 203 -0.76 0.22 31.85
CA GLY A 203 0.56 0.78 32.10
C GLY A 203 1.71 0.10 31.33
N HIS A 204 1.44 -0.94 30.54
CA HIS A 204 2.36 -1.41 29.50
C HIS A 204 2.61 -0.29 28.46
N PRO A 205 3.82 -0.13 27.89
CA PRO A 205 4.11 0.97 26.96
C PRO A 205 3.25 0.99 25.70
N TYR A 206 2.67 -0.14 25.29
CA TYR A 206 1.70 -0.21 24.20
C TYR A 206 0.24 -0.22 24.66
N SER A 207 -0.09 0.09 25.92
CA SER A 207 -1.48 0.11 26.44
C SER A 207 -2.25 1.43 26.19
N TRP A 208 -1.80 2.22 25.22
CA TRP A 208 -2.52 3.40 24.72
C TRP A 208 -2.17 3.66 23.25
N THR A 209 -3.06 4.35 22.53
CA THR A 209 -2.87 4.65 21.11
C THR A 209 -1.94 5.83 20.87
N VAL A 210 -1.34 5.84 19.68
CA VAL A 210 -0.39 6.85 19.21
C VAL A 210 -0.96 8.27 19.25
N ILE A 211 -2.25 8.39 19.00
CA ILE A 211 -2.97 9.66 18.98
C ILE A 211 -3.43 10.11 20.38
N GLY A 212 -3.20 9.30 21.41
CA GLY A 212 -3.54 9.54 22.81
C GLY A 212 -5.03 9.44 23.11
N LYS A 213 -5.35 9.45 24.41
CA LYS A 213 -6.73 9.58 24.90
C LYS A 213 -7.25 11.00 24.66
N MET A 214 -8.56 11.15 24.45
CA MET A 214 -9.17 12.48 24.49
C MET A 214 -9.02 13.12 25.87
N GLU A 215 -8.98 12.30 26.94
CA GLU A 215 -8.72 12.66 28.35
C GLU A 215 -7.28 13.18 28.61
N ASP A 216 -6.29 12.74 27.84
CA ASP A 216 -4.90 13.18 27.98
C ASP A 216 -4.59 14.35 27.03
N LEU A 217 -5.26 14.38 25.87
CA LEU A 217 -5.50 15.58 25.07
C LEU A 217 -6.62 16.48 25.66
N ASP A 218 -7.04 16.22 26.91
CA ASP A 218 -7.79 17.06 27.87
C ASP A 218 -6.80 17.64 28.93
N ALA A 219 -5.51 17.27 28.86
CA ALA A 219 -4.48 17.45 29.89
C ALA A 219 -3.08 17.86 29.35
N ALA A 220 -3.03 18.51 28.17
CA ALA A 220 -1.83 18.79 27.37
C ALA A 220 -1.66 20.25 26.89
N SER A 221 -2.12 21.24 27.66
CA SER A 221 -1.89 22.69 27.46
C SER A 221 -0.70 23.18 28.26
N MET A 222 -0.91 23.27 29.57
CA MET A 222 -0.83 22.02 30.33
C MET A 222 -2.23 21.33 30.69
N THR A 223 -3.46 21.82 30.30
CA THR A 223 -4.90 21.23 30.34
C THR A 223 -6.03 21.79 29.34
N ASP A 224 -7.10 21.02 28.87
CA ASP A 224 -7.70 21.15 27.48
C ASP A 224 -9.24 21.12 26.98
N VAL A 225 -10.14 20.09 27.05
CA VAL A 225 -11.19 19.72 25.97
C VAL A 225 -12.73 19.43 26.33
N GLN A 226 -13.75 18.68 25.74
CA GLN A 226 -14.09 17.46 24.88
C GLN A 226 -15.53 17.48 24.13
N ASP A 227 -16.06 16.43 23.38
CA ASP A 227 -17.48 16.13 22.75
C ASP A 227 -17.81 16.17 21.16
N ARG A 228 -18.49 15.33 20.29
CA ARG A 228 -19.21 13.97 20.09
C ARG A 228 -19.43 13.50 18.56
N VAL A 229 -19.82 12.22 18.13
CA VAL A 229 -19.43 11.31 16.91
C VAL A 229 -20.49 10.26 16.25
N PRO A 230 -20.23 9.19 15.35
CA PRO A 230 -21.28 8.22 14.77
C PRO A 230 -21.37 6.59 14.69
N GLN A 231 -20.47 5.64 14.21
CA GLN A 231 -20.83 4.23 13.68
C GLN A 231 -19.88 2.91 13.82
N SER A 232 -20.36 1.62 13.57
CA SER A 232 -19.86 0.21 14.00
C SER A 232 -19.37 -1.01 13.09
N ARG A 233 -18.35 -1.79 13.57
CA ARG A 233 -17.50 -2.90 12.94
C ARG A 233 -17.01 -3.95 13.98
N ILE A 234 -16.48 -5.14 13.58
CA ILE A 234 -15.69 -6.06 14.45
C ILE A 234 -14.15 -5.97 14.25
N TYR A 235 -13.40 -6.12 15.34
CA TYR A 235 -11.97 -6.45 15.38
C TYR A 235 -11.69 -7.66 16.28
N ARG A 236 -10.64 -8.45 15.98
CA ARG A 236 -10.06 -9.50 16.86
C ARG A 236 -8.54 -9.38 16.90
N THR A 237 -7.92 -9.45 18.08
CA THR A 237 -6.48 -9.14 18.24
C THR A 237 -5.76 -10.06 19.22
N TRP A 238 -4.55 -10.50 18.83
CA TRP A 238 -3.61 -11.30 19.63
C TRP A 238 -2.32 -10.51 19.86
N ASN A 239 -1.67 -10.68 21.02
CA ASN A 239 -0.31 -10.19 21.24
C ASN A 239 0.71 -11.21 20.72
N VAL A 240 1.70 -10.75 19.96
CA VAL A 240 2.69 -11.59 19.27
C VAL A 240 4.12 -11.04 19.49
N PRO A 241 5.20 -11.69 19.00
CA PRO A 241 6.56 -11.21 19.18
C PRO A 241 6.83 -9.85 18.53
N GLY A 242 7.86 -9.17 19.03
CA GLY A 242 8.35 -7.94 18.41
C GLY A 242 9.10 -8.17 17.10
N ALA A 243 9.49 -7.06 16.47
CA ALA A 243 10.19 -7.07 15.18
C ALA A 243 11.54 -7.83 15.22
N ASN A 244 12.02 -8.27 14.06
CA ASN A 244 13.28 -9.00 13.85
C ASN A 244 13.36 -10.42 14.51
N THR A 245 12.30 -10.85 15.18
CA THR A 245 12.19 -12.21 15.76
C THR A 245 12.10 -13.30 14.69
N PRO A 246 12.46 -14.56 15.01
CA PRO A 246 12.31 -15.67 14.06
C PRO A 246 10.87 -15.88 13.57
N GLU A 247 9.86 -15.52 14.37
CA GLU A 247 8.44 -15.76 14.11
C GLU A 247 7.73 -14.66 13.31
N GLU A 248 8.27 -13.44 13.25
CA GLU A 248 7.70 -12.29 12.51
C GLU A 248 7.38 -12.63 11.02
N PRO A 249 8.30 -13.20 10.22
CA PRO A 249 8.03 -13.54 8.81
C PRO A 249 6.95 -14.61 8.65
N GLU A 250 6.92 -15.58 9.57
CA GLU A 250 5.92 -16.64 9.62
C GLU A 250 4.52 -16.11 9.95
N LEU A 251 4.42 -15.10 10.82
CA LEU A 251 3.16 -14.44 11.18
C LEU A 251 2.67 -13.50 10.07
N ASP A 252 3.56 -12.77 9.38
CA ASP A 252 3.22 -12.03 8.17
C ASP A 252 2.64 -12.94 7.08
N LEU A 253 3.25 -14.12 6.88
CA LEU A 253 2.76 -15.13 5.94
C LEU A 253 1.41 -15.73 6.38
N ALA A 254 1.17 -15.89 7.68
CA ALA A 254 -0.14 -16.29 8.21
C ALA A 254 -1.21 -15.22 7.95
N ALA A 255 -0.92 -13.95 8.25
CA ALA A 255 -1.81 -12.81 8.01
C ALA A 255 -2.17 -12.70 6.51
N ALA A 256 -1.17 -12.83 5.63
CA ALA A 256 -1.36 -12.79 4.18
C ALA A 256 -2.29 -13.92 3.67
N VAL A 257 -2.11 -15.17 4.14
CA VAL A 257 -2.99 -16.30 3.77
C VAL A 257 -4.41 -16.13 4.33
N LEU A 258 -4.52 -15.59 5.55
CA LEU A 258 -5.80 -15.49 6.25
C LEU A 258 -6.66 -14.32 5.73
N GLY A 259 -6.08 -13.15 5.48
CA GLY A 259 -6.81 -11.94 5.07
C GLY A 259 -6.06 -10.94 4.15
N GLY A 260 -4.98 -11.35 3.47
CA GLY A 260 -4.10 -10.44 2.72
C GLY A 260 -4.53 -10.05 1.28
N GLY A 261 -5.67 -10.51 0.78
CA GLY A 261 -6.07 -10.25 -0.62
C GLY A 261 -7.31 -11.02 -1.09
N LYS A 262 -7.66 -10.90 -2.38
CA LYS A 262 -8.83 -11.57 -2.98
C LYS A 262 -8.74 -13.10 -2.87
N THR A 263 -7.54 -13.67 -2.79
CA THR A 263 -7.36 -15.13 -2.64
C THR A 263 -7.40 -15.63 -1.19
N SER A 264 -7.35 -14.73 -0.19
CA SER A 264 -7.25 -15.10 1.22
C SER A 264 -8.48 -15.83 1.74
N ARG A 265 -8.32 -16.64 2.80
CA ARG A 265 -9.42 -17.47 3.34
C ARG A 265 -10.61 -16.62 3.78
N LEU A 266 -10.39 -15.56 4.56
CA LEU A 266 -11.46 -14.70 5.05
C LEU A 266 -12.14 -13.90 3.93
N TYR A 267 -11.42 -13.43 2.91
CA TYR A 267 -12.05 -12.76 1.76
C TYR A 267 -12.93 -13.73 0.96
N LYS A 268 -12.36 -14.88 0.56
CA LYS A 268 -13.08 -15.96 -0.15
C LYS A 268 -14.34 -16.37 0.60
N ARG A 269 -14.28 -16.40 1.93
CA ARG A 269 -15.38 -16.85 2.79
C ARG A 269 -16.41 -15.76 3.11
N LEU A 270 -16.01 -14.67 3.75
CA LEU A 270 -16.91 -13.67 4.33
C LEU A 270 -17.38 -12.61 3.33
N VAL A 271 -16.52 -12.20 2.40
CA VAL A 271 -16.82 -11.13 1.42
C VAL A 271 -17.43 -11.71 0.15
N TYR A 272 -16.80 -12.75 -0.41
CA TYR A 272 -17.19 -13.34 -1.70
C TYR A 272 -18.34 -14.37 -1.59
N LYS A 273 -18.16 -15.43 -0.80
CA LYS A 273 -19.08 -16.58 -0.75
C LYS A 273 -20.29 -16.36 0.15
N ASP A 274 -20.07 -16.06 1.42
CA ASP A 274 -21.16 -15.96 2.42
C ASP A 274 -21.71 -14.51 2.53
N GLN A 275 -21.04 -13.54 1.89
CA GLN A 275 -21.43 -12.13 1.71
C GLN A 275 -21.84 -11.36 2.98
N LEU A 276 -21.29 -11.71 4.14
CA LEU A 276 -21.56 -11.04 5.42
C LEU A 276 -20.74 -9.75 5.59
N ALA A 277 -19.57 -9.66 4.95
CA ALA A 277 -18.63 -8.56 5.10
C ALA A 277 -18.49 -7.71 3.83
N THR A 278 -18.20 -6.42 4.00
CA THR A 278 -17.65 -5.54 2.96
C THR A 278 -16.12 -5.63 2.90
N SER A 279 -15.46 -5.87 4.04
CA SER A 279 -14.03 -6.18 4.11
C SER A 279 -13.72 -7.20 5.20
N ALA A 280 -12.77 -8.10 4.92
CA ALA A 280 -12.12 -8.93 5.91
C ALA A 280 -10.61 -8.89 5.64
N VAL A 281 -9.83 -8.39 6.62
CA VAL A 281 -8.39 -8.13 6.49
C VAL A 281 -7.66 -8.79 7.66
N GLY A 282 -6.47 -9.31 7.40
CA GLY A 282 -5.54 -9.78 8.43
C GLY A 282 -4.20 -9.05 8.34
N SER A 283 -3.66 -8.59 9.47
CA SER A 283 -2.32 -7.98 9.57
C SER A 283 -1.51 -8.58 10.72
N ASN A 284 -0.20 -8.39 10.65
CA ASN A 284 0.77 -8.64 11.71
C ASN A 284 1.61 -7.36 11.83
N ASP A 285 1.39 -6.61 12.90
CA ASP A 285 1.95 -5.29 13.14
C ASP A 285 3.02 -5.40 14.23
N SER A 286 4.16 -5.98 13.85
CA SER A 286 5.34 -6.16 14.69
C SER A 286 5.98 -4.82 15.08
N SER A 287 5.90 -4.49 16.38
CA SER A 287 6.57 -3.34 16.99
C SER A 287 7.80 -3.81 17.80
N GLU A 288 8.64 -2.91 18.30
CA GLU A 288 9.97 -3.26 18.84
C GLU A 288 9.97 -4.20 20.05
N ILE A 289 9.07 -4.00 21.04
CA ILE A 289 9.04 -4.81 22.28
C ILE A 289 7.95 -5.91 22.27
N GLY A 290 7.21 -6.03 21.17
CA GLY A 290 6.06 -6.90 20.99
C GLY A 290 5.27 -6.47 19.76
N GLY A 291 4.44 -7.34 19.21
CA GLY A 291 3.56 -7.03 18.08
C GLY A 291 2.09 -7.27 18.41
N GLN A 292 1.23 -6.91 17.46
CA GLN A 292 -0.17 -7.37 17.43
C GLN A 292 -0.43 -8.13 16.12
N PHE A 293 -1.22 -9.20 16.20
CA PHE A 293 -1.81 -9.85 15.03
C PHE A 293 -3.30 -9.55 15.06
N ASP A 294 -3.85 -9.07 13.95
CA ASP A 294 -5.17 -8.44 13.91
C ASP A 294 -6.03 -8.99 12.78
N LEU A 295 -7.32 -9.23 13.08
CA LEU A 295 -8.36 -9.51 12.10
C LEU A 295 -9.43 -8.40 12.15
N THR A 296 -9.52 -7.62 11.07
CA THR A 296 -10.49 -6.52 10.95
C THR A 296 -11.64 -6.92 10.02
N LEU A 297 -12.87 -6.98 10.56
CA LEU A 297 -14.06 -7.49 9.88
C LEU A 297 -15.16 -6.41 9.80
N THR A 298 -15.28 -5.77 8.64
CA THR A 298 -16.35 -4.79 8.38
C THR A 298 -17.59 -5.51 7.87
N ALA A 299 -18.65 -5.55 8.67
CA ALA A 299 -19.93 -6.13 8.29
C ALA A 299 -20.66 -5.29 7.22
N ARG A 300 -21.55 -5.91 6.44
CA ARG A 300 -22.56 -5.15 5.67
C ARG A 300 -23.64 -4.58 6.61
N PRO A 301 -24.28 -3.46 6.26
CA PRO A 301 -25.48 -2.99 6.94
C PRO A 301 -26.53 -4.10 7.09
N GLY A 302 -26.96 -4.37 8.32
CA GLY A 302 -27.95 -5.41 8.63
C GLY A 302 -27.47 -6.87 8.56
N ALA A 303 -26.17 -7.13 8.38
CA ALA A 303 -25.64 -8.50 8.41
C ALA A 303 -25.59 -9.10 9.83
N ASP A 304 -25.62 -10.43 9.92
CA ASP A 304 -25.41 -11.17 11.16
C ASP A 304 -23.93 -11.14 11.56
N VAL A 305 -23.60 -10.12 12.36
CA VAL A 305 -22.26 -9.84 12.91
C VAL A 305 -21.71 -11.03 13.70
N ALA A 306 -22.52 -11.68 14.53
CA ALA A 306 -22.11 -12.83 15.35
C ALA A 306 -21.89 -14.10 14.50
N LYS A 307 -22.55 -14.25 13.35
CA LYS A 307 -22.24 -15.29 12.36
C LYS A 307 -20.97 -14.98 11.57
N MET A 308 -20.73 -13.71 11.23
CA MET A 308 -19.49 -13.27 10.57
C MET A 308 -18.26 -13.61 11.42
N GLU A 309 -18.33 -13.29 12.72
CA GLU A 309 -17.30 -13.60 13.72
C GLU A 309 -17.00 -15.10 13.82
N ARG A 310 -18.04 -15.92 14.03
CA ARG A 310 -17.90 -17.39 14.12
C ARG A 310 -17.29 -18.02 12.87
N ILE A 311 -17.63 -17.52 11.68
CA ILE A 311 -17.05 -18.02 10.43
C ILE A 311 -15.58 -17.59 10.28
N ALA A 312 -15.19 -16.40 10.77
CA ALA A 312 -13.78 -16.02 10.83
C ALA A 312 -12.98 -16.93 11.79
N ASP A 313 -13.59 -17.28 12.92
CA ASP A 313 -13.03 -18.19 13.92
C ASP A 313 -12.85 -19.63 13.39
N ASP A 314 -13.84 -20.15 12.66
CA ASP A 314 -13.74 -21.45 11.98
C ASP A 314 -12.56 -21.50 10.97
N GLU A 315 -12.41 -20.46 10.14
CA GLU A 315 -11.33 -20.41 9.13
C GLU A 315 -9.93 -20.24 9.76
N LEU A 316 -9.82 -19.45 10.84
CA LEU A 316 -8.59 -19.35 11.66
C LEU A 316 -8.24 -20.69 12.30
N LYS A 317 -9.19 -21.33 13.00
CA LYS A 317 -8.98 -22.64 13.65
C LYS A 317 -8.66 -23.73 12.63
N ALA A 318 -9.26 -23.68 11.44
CA ALA A 318 -8.89 -24.54 10.32
C ALA A 318 -7.43 -24.29 9.88
N LEU A 319 -7.01 -23.03 9.72
CA LEU A 319 -5.64 -22.66 9.33
C LEU A 319 -4.60 -23.05 10.39
N MET A 320 -4.86 -22.84 11.68
CA MET A 320 -3.99 -23.30 12.77
C MET A 320 -3.86 -24.83 12.78
N LYS A 321 -4.96 -25.55 12.51
CA LYS A 321 -5.00 -27.03 12.48
C LYS A 321 -4.29 -27.62 11.26
N SER A 322 -4.52 -27.08 10.06
CA SER A 322 -3.95 -27.61 8.82
C SER A 322 -2.54 -27.07 8.51
N GLY A 323 -2.26 -25.83 8.88
CA GLY A 323 -1.26 -24.99 8.21
C GLY A 323 -1.80 -24.42 6.88
N PRO A 324 -1.10 -23.47 6.25
CA PRO A 324 -1.38 -23.07 4.88
C PRO A 324 -1.05 -24.22 3.91
N THR A 325 -1.60 -24.20 2.71
CA THR A 325 -1.17 -25.09 1.62
C THR A 325 0.05 -24.52 0.86
N GLU A 326 0.77 -25.37 0.13
CA GLU A 326 1.86 -24.98 -0.80
C GLU A 326 1.40 -24.11 -1.99
N ALA A 327 0.09 -23.87 -2.13
CA ALA A 327 -0.46 -22.88 -3.03
C ALA A 327 -0.58 -21.53 -2.31
N GLU A 328 -1.32 -21.50 -1.20
CA GLU A 328 -1.54 -20.29 -0.37
C GLU A 328 -0.23 -19.65 0.09
N LEU A 329 0.71 -20.45 0.61
CA LEU A 329 2.02 -19.96 1.06
C LEU A 329 2.82 -19.34 -0.10
N ARG A 330 2.69 -19.88 -1.32
CA ARG A 330 3.39 -19.37 -2.50
C ARG A 330 2.82 -18.02 -2.95
N LEU A 331 1.50 -17.85 -2.89
CA LEU A 331 0.85 -16.55 -3.18
C LEU A 331 1.28 -15.48 -2.18
N ALA A 332 1.29 -15.83 -0.88
CA ALA A 332 1.74 -14.94 0.19
C ALA A 332 3.22 -14.53 0.01
N LYS A 333 4.13 -15.49 -0.19
CA LYS A 333 5.55 -15.21 -0.47
C LYS A 333 5.75 -14.32 -1.69
N THR A 334 5.13 -14.66 -2.83
CA THR A 334 5.24 -13.87 -4.07
C THR A 334 4.76 -12.43 -3.87
N THR A 335 3.66 -12.24 -3.13
CA THR A 335 3.09 -10.92 -2.84
C THR A 335 4.02 -10.08 -1.95
N ILE A 336 4.57 -10.65 -0.86
CA ILE A 336 5.51 -9.96 0.03
C ILE A 336 6.81 -9.62 -0.70
N LEU A 337 7.40 -10.56 -1.43
CA LEU A 337 8.64 -10.32 -2.19
C LEU A 337 8.45 -9.22 -3.24
N ALA A 338 7.35 -9.27 -4.01
CA ALA A 338 7.03 -8.26 -5.02
C ALA A 338 6.70 -6.87 -4.42
N ARG A 339 6.22 -6.79 -3.16
CA ARG A 339 6.09 -5.51 -2.43
C ARG A 339 7.46 -4.86 -2.24
N TYR A 340 8.45 -5.59 -1.73
CA TYR A 340 9.80 -5.05 -1.52
C TYR A 340 10.52 -4.71 -2.84
N THR A 341 10.27 -5.46 -3.93
CA THR A 341 10.78 -5.09 -5.26
C THR A 341 10.27 -3.72 -5.74
N ARG A 342 9.03 -3.34 -5.38
CA ARG A 342 8.46 -2.01 -5.68
C ARG A 342 8.96 -0.91 -4.77
N MET A 343 9.18 -1.20 -3.48
CA MET A 343 9.64 -0.21 -2.50
C MET A 343 10.98 0.44 -2.92
N ILE A 344 11.86 -0.31 -3.58
CA ILE A 344 13.14 0.22 -4.08
C ILE A 344 13.03 1.10 -5.36
N GLU A 345 11.85 1.23 -5.99
CA GLU A 345 11.65 2.19 -7.09
C GLU A 345 11.72 3.65 -6.63
N ARG A 346 11.36 3.90 -5.36
CA ARG A 346 11.20 5.25 -4.80
C ARG A 346 12.38 5.60 -3.89
N VAL A 347 13.06 6.71 -4.18
CA VAL A 347 14.24 7.15 -3.41
C VAL A 347 13.87 7.48 -1.96
N GLY A 348 12.70 8.09 -1.76
CA GLY A 348 12.12 8.42 -0.45
C GLY A 348 10.60 8.38 -0.47
N GLY A 349 9.98 9.06 0.51
CA GLY A 349 8.55 8.91 0.81
C GLY A 349 8.26 7.64 1.63
N PHE A 350 7.03 7.54 2.14
CA PHE A 350 6.57 6.41 2.95
C PHE A 350 6.72 5.07 2.19
N GLY A 351 7.51 4.15 2.75
CA GLY A 351 7.88 2.88 2.12
C GLY A 351 8.81 3.00 0.89
N GLY A 352 9.62 4.05 0.78
CA GLY A 352 10.73 4.15 -0.18
C GLY A 352 12.07 3.62 0.37
N LYS A 353 13.16 3.72 -0.42
CA LYS A 353 14.51 3.28 -0.02
C LYS A 353 14.99 3.90 1.30
N SER A 354 14.79 5.20 1.51
CA SER A 354 15.23 5.87 2.75
C SER A 354 14.47 5.37 3.99
N ASP A 355 13.17 5.09 3.83
CA ASP A 355 12.30 4.58 4.89
C ASP A 355 12.62 3.12 5.24
N LEU A 356 12.94 2.30 4.23
CA LEU A 356 13.42 0.92 4.40
C LEU A 356 14.76 0.84 5.17
N LEU A 357 15.73 1.67 4.81
CA LEU A 357 17.03 1.69 5.49
C LEU A 357 16.94 2.24 6.92
N ALA A 358 16.16 3.31 7.13
CA ALA A 358 16.03 3.97 8.42
C ALA A 358 15.18 3.16 9.42
N SER A 359 14.13 2.47 8.97
CA SER A 359 13.36 1.53 9.81
C SER A 359 14.24 0.40 10.33
N CYS A 360 14.93 -0.30 9.42
CA CYS A 360 15.87 -1.35 9.78
C CYS A 360 16.97 -0.87 10.75
N GLN A 361 17.55 0.31 10.51
CA GLN A 361 18.54 0.90 11.40
C GLN A 361 17.97 1.26 12.78
N THR A 362 16.73 1.75 12.86
CA THR A 362 16.10 2.16 14.12
C THR A 362 15.76 0.95 14.98
N TYR A 363 15.03 -0.03 14.44
CA TYR A 363 14.51 -1.15 15.22
C TYR A 363 15.51 -2.29 15.44
N THR A 364 16.53 -2.44 14.60
CA THR A 364 17.46 -3.60 14.66
C THR A 364 18.94 -3.22 14.81
N GLY A 365 19.28 -1.93 14.73
CA GLY A 365 20.66 -1.46 14.66
C GLY A 365 21.37 -1.73 13.32
N ASN A 366 20.76 -2.49 12.40
CA ASN A 366 21.33 -2.95 11.14
C ASN A 366 20.47 -2.51 9.93
N PRO A 367 20.94 -1.61 9.04
CA PRO A 367 20.18 -1.18 7.86
C PRO A 367 19.83 -2.31 6.87
N ASP A 368 20.56 -3.44 6.89
CA ASP A 368 20.32 -4.61 6.03
C ASP A 368 19.30 -5.61 6.60
N CYS A 369 18.57 -5.28 7.67
CA CYS A 369 17.63 -6.21 8.32
C CYS A 369 16.62 -6.86 7.36
N TYR A 370 16.18 -6.10 6.35
CA TYR A 370 15.22 -6.53 5.33
C TYR A 370 15.75 -7.72 4.49
N LYS A 371 17.07 -7.88 4.34
CA LYS A 371 17.65 -9.04 3.65
C LYS A 371 17.48 -10.33 4.46
N VAL A 372 17.62 -10.25 5.78
CA VAL A 372 17.40 -11.39 6.69
C VAL A 372 15.92 -11.74 6.74
N TYR A 373 15.04 -10.74 6.89
CA TYR A 373 13.59 -10.91 6.83
C TYR A 373 13.14 -11.54 5.51
N LEU A 374 13.54 -10.99 4.35
CA LEU A 374 13.14 -11.53 3.05
C LEU A 374 13.72 -12.92 2.76
N GLN A 375 14.89 -13.26 3.32
CA GLN A 375 15.42 -14.61 3.23
C GLN A 375 14.58 -15.58 4.08
N ARG A 376 14.18 -15.22 5.31
CA ARG A 376 13.21 -16.00 6.11
C ARG A 376 11.88 -16.19 5.36
N ILE A 377 11.35 -15.14 4.71
CA ILE A 377 10.16 -15.25 3.83
C ILE A 377 10.38 -16.26 2.69
N LYS A 378 11.58 -16.29 2.05
CA LYS A 378 11.88 -17.31 1.02
C LYS A 378 11.98 -18.72 1.60
N ASP A 379 12.52 -18.88 2.80
CA ASP A 379 12.80 -20.19 3.42
C ASP A 379 11.63 -20.79 4.22
N ALA A 380 10.65 -19.98 4.66
CA ALA A 380 9.51 -20.40 5.46
C ALA A 380 8.71 -21.58 4.85
N THR A 381 8.13 -22.44 5.67
CA THR A 381 7.40 -23.64 5.23
C THR A 381 5.98 -23.66 5.78
N PRO A 382 5.06 -24.49 5.24
CA PRO A 382 3.75 -24.66 5.86
C PRO A 382 3.83 -25.12 7.33
N ALA A 383 4.89 -25.86 7.67
CA ALA A 383 5.15 -26.33 9.03
C ALA A 383 5.63 -25.20 9.96
N SER A 384 6.51 -24.29 9.51
CA SER A 384 6.97 -23.17 10.34
C SER A 384 5.88 -22.13 10.54
N VAL A 385 5.14 -21.76 9.48
CA VAL A 385 3.96 -20.87 9.57
C VAL A 385 2.91 -21.48 10.50
N LYS A 386 2.64 -22.79 10.37
CA LYS A 386 1.76 -23.50 11.32
C LYS A 386 2.27 -23.44 12.75
N LYS A 387 3.57 -23.64 12.99
CA LYS A 387 4.16 -23.57 14.33
C LYS A 387 3.94 -22.19 14.95
N ALA A 388 4.36 -21.11 14.27
CA ALA A 388 4.21 -19.75 14.78
C ALA A 388 2.76 -19.39 15.13
N MET A 389 1.79 -19.76 14.29
CA MET A 389 0.36 -19.58 14.60
C MET A 389 -0.09 -20.35 15.85
N ASN A 390 0.38 -21.58 16.06
CA ASN A 390 -0.01 -22.38 17.23
C ASN A 390 0.71 -21.91 18.51
N ASP A 391 1.92 -21.35 18.40
CA ASP A 391 2.65 -20.80 19.55
C ASP A 391 2.02 -19.49 20.06
N TRP A 392 1.49 -18.65 19.16
CA TRP A 392 1.07 -17.28 19.49
C TRP A 392 -0.42 -16.98 19.38
N LEU A 393 -1.17 -17.64 18.50
CA LEU A 393 -2.61 -17.38 18.31
C LEU A 393 -3.52 -18.32 19.12
N SER A 394 -2.94 -19.22 19.92
CA SER A 394 -3.65 -20.23 20.73
C SER A 394 -4.02 -19.78 22.15
N THR A 395 -3.46 -18.65 22.60
CA THR A 395 -3.59 -18.08 23.95
C THR A 395 -4.90 -17.34 24.21
N GLY A 396 -5.71 -17.12 23.16
CA GLY A 396 -6.95 -16.34 23.19
C GLY A 396 -6.76 -14.89 22.71
N ASP A 397 -7.83 -14.31 22.20
CA ASP A 397 -7.87 -12.97 21.63
C ASP A 397 -8.83 -12.03 22.35
N PHE A 398 -8.62 -10.72 22.15
CA PHE A 398 -9.58 -9.70 22.49
C PHE A 398 -10.46 -9.37 21.27
N VAL A 399 -11.78 -9.21 21.48
CA VAL A 399 -12.78 -8.95 20.44
C VAL A 399 -13.54 -7.66 20.75
N LEU A 400 -13.83 -6.86 19.71
CA LEU A 400 -14.34 -5.49 19.89
C LEU A 400 -15.35 -5.04 18.82
N GLN A 401 -16.34 -4.24 19.25
CA GLN A 401 -17.27 -3.46 18.42
C GLN A 401 -17.37 -1.99 18.92
N VAL A 402 -17.69 -1.01 18.05
CA VAL A 402 -17.50 0.44 18.33
C VAL A 402 -18.55 1.40 17.75
N ASP A 403 -18.91 2.45 18.48
CA ASP A 403 -19.60 3.68 18.02
C ASP A 403 -18.98 4.94 18.81
N PRO A 404 -19.02 6.24 18.36
CA PRO A 404 -17.90 7.27 18.49
C PRO A 404 -18.17 8.75 19.01
N TYR A 405 -17.16 9.61 19.47
CA TYR A 405 -17.39 10.90 20.30
C TYR A 405 -16.34 12.16 20.68
N PRO A 406 -15.82 13.21 19.91
CA PRO A 406 -15.12 14.51 20.48
C PRO A 406 -15.05 16.02 19.80
N THR A 407 -14.53 17.16 20.46
CA THR A 407 -14.61 18.70 20.11
C THR A 407 -13.54 19.61 19.33
N GLY A 408 -12.63 20.57 19.76
CA GLY A 408 -11.92 21.01 21.03
C GLY A 408 -10.97 22.29 21.03
N LEU A 409 -9.85 22.38 21.83
CA LEU A 409 -9.06 23.63 22.24
C LEU A 409 -7.46 23.55 22.42
N ALA A 410 -6.73 24.39 23.24
CA ALA A 410 -5.37 25.03 22.94
C ALA A 410 -4.23 25.48 24.06
N ALA A 411 -2.82 25.38 23.93
CA ALA A 411 -1.69 26.17 24.71
C ALA A 411 -0.12 26.39 24.29
N ILE A 412 1.00 26.23 25.13
CA ILE A 412 2.34 27.03 25.17
C ILE A 412 3.83 26.42 25.13
N LYS A 413 4.93 27.23 24.81
CA LYS A 413 6.45 27.06 24.99
C LYS A 413 7.42 28.32 24.84
N PRO A 414 8.71 28.25 25.32
CA PRO A 414 9.95 28.99 24.84
C PRO A 414 11.33 28.20 24.90
N ALA A 415 12.59 28.58 24.50
CA ALA A 415 13.26 29.40 23.43
C ALA A 415 14.84 29.29 23.35
N VAL A 416 15.51 29.42 22.16
CA VAL A 416 17.02 29.53 21.96
C VAL A 416 17.41 30.37 20.71
N ASP A 417 18.49 31.18 20.71
CA ASP A 417 18.91 31.99 19.53
C ASP A 417 19.54 31.18 18.37
N ARG A 418 19.40 31.76 17.17
CA ARG A 418 19.39 31.12 15.86
C ARG A 418 19.42 32.18 14.73
N SER A 419 18.28 32.86 14.54
CA SER A 419 18.02 34.10 13.78
C SER A 419 18.43 34.28 12.30
N LYS A 420 19.09 33.35 11.59
CA LYS A 420 19.48 33.50 10.16
C LYS A 420 19.44 32.21 9.30
N GLU A 421 18.70 32.26 8.19
CA GLU A 421 18.62 31.20 7.17
C GLU A 421 19.80 31.21 6.15
N PRO A 422 20.15 30.07 5.52
CA PRO A 422 21.10 29.98 4.40
C PRO A 422 20.47 30.34 3.05
N ALA A 423 21.32 30.57 2.03
CA ALA A 423 20.89 30.90 0.68
C ALA A 423 20.39 29.69 -0.12
N LEU A 424 19.46 29.92 -1.06
CA LEU A 424 18.92 28.90 -1.96
C LEU A 424 19.84 28.64 -3.17
N GLY A 425 19.92 27.37 -3.58
CA GLY A 425 20.64 26.99 -4.81
C GLY A 425 19.85 27.25 -6.09
N LYS A 426 20.52 27.10 -7.24
CA LYS A 426 19.91 27.32 -8.56
C LYS A 426 19.02 26.13 -8.96
N PRO A 427 17.84 26.35 -9.59
CA PRO A 427 17.03 25.25 -10.13
C PRO A 427 17.81 24.40 -11.14
N MET A 428 17.67 23.08 -11.05
CA MET A 428 18.25 22.13 -12.01
C MET A 428 17.19 21.65 -13.00
N ALA A 429 17.59 21.51 -14.27
CA ALA A 429 16.70 21.01 -15.32
C ALA A 429 16.44 19.50 -15.16
N LEU A 430 15.18 19.11 -15.08
CA LEU A 430 14.77 17.71 -15.08
C LEU A 430 15.06 17.07 -16.45
N LYS A 431 15.87 16.01 -16.46
CA LYS A 431 16.04 15.14 -17.62
C LYS A 431 15.02 14.02 -17.54
N LEU A 432 13.99 14.08 -18.37
CA LEU A 432 13.06 12.97 -18.58
C LEU A 432 13.75 11.87 -19.44
N PRO A 433 13.39 10.59 -19.27
CA PRO A 433 13.78 9.55 -20.23
C PRO A 433 13.18 9.84 -21.61
N GLU A 434 13.81 9.32 -22.66
CA GLU A 434 13.29 9.46 -24.02
C GLU A 434 11.96 8.71 -24.16
N MET A 435 10.93 9.41 -24.65
CA MET A 435 9.61 8.84 -24.90
C MET A 435 9.52 8.29 -26.31
N GLN A 436 9.71 6.98 -26.45
CA GLN A 436 9.44 6.26 -27.68
C GLN A 436 7.92 6.29 -27.95
N LYS A 437 7.51 6.61 -29.17
CA LYS A 437 6.09 6.74 -29.56
C LYS A 437 5.82 5.94 -30.82
N MET A 438 4.76 5.13 -30.79
CA MET A 438 4.31 4.35 -31.95
C MET A 438 2.79 4.29 -32.01
N THR A 439 2.25 3.95 -33.19
CA THR A 439 0.84 3.61 -33.36
C THR A 439 0.76 2.17 -33.86
N LEU A 440 -0.03 1.34 -33.19
CA LEU A 440 -0.25 -0.06 -33.56
C LEU A 440 -1.19 -0.14 -34.78
N SER A 441 -1.21 -1.29 -35.46
CA SER A 441 -2.05 -1.54 -36.63
C SER A 441 -3.56 -1.44 -36.37
N ASN A 442 -3.99 -1.51 -35.11
CA ASN A 442 -5.38 -1.28 -34.68
C ASN A 442 -5.67 0.18 -34.27
N GLY A 443 -4.73 1.11 -34.48
CA GLY A 443 -4.87 2.53 -34.16
C GLY A 443 -4.52 2.91 -32.71
N LEU A 444 -4.22 1.96 -31.82
CA LEU A 444 -3.78 2.27 -30.45
C LEU A 444 -2.44 3.02 -30.48
N LYS A 445 -2.40 4.17 -29.81
CA LYS A 445 -1.18 4.98 -29.61
C LYS A 445 -0.47 4.48 -28.36
N VAL A 446 0.82 4.14 -28.50
CA VAL A 446 1.66 3.63 -27.41
C VAL A 446 2.78 4.64 -27.16
N VAL A 447 3.01 4.94 -25.89
CA VAL A 447 4.15 5.72 -25.41
C VAL A 447 4.93 4.85 -24.43
N LEU A 448 6.22 4.64 -24.68
CA LEU A 448 7.14 3.91 -23.82
C LEU A 448 8.20 4.88 -23.30
N ALA A 449 8.42 4.86 -21.99
CA ALA A 449 9.49 5.60 -21.31
C ALA A 449 10.26 4.60 -20.45
N GLU A 450 11.54 4.37 -20.77
CA GLU A 450 12.32 3.32 -20.13
C GLU A 450 13.05 3.79 -18.88
N ARG A 451 12.95 2.99 -17.81
CA ARG A 451 13.74 3.09 -16.57
C ARG A 451 14.13 1.66 -16.16
N HIS A 452 15.29 1.51 -15.52
CA HIS A 452 15.87 0.19 -15.21
C HIS A 452 16.30 0.09 -13.74
N ASP A 453 15.52 0.74 -12.86
CA ASP A 453 15.89 0.99 -11.46
C ASP A 453 15.45 -0.13 -10.52
N ALA A 454 14.33 -0.78 -10.87
CA ALA A 454 13.85 -2.03 -10.30
C ALA A 454 13.35 -2.92 -11.46
N PRO A 455 13.30 -4.26 -11.31
CA PRO A 455 12.85 -5.16 -12.35
C PRO A 455 11.31 -5.21 -12.42
N VAL A 456 10.68 -4.07 -12.72
CA VAL A 456 9.22 -3.89 -12.83
C VAL A 456 8.83 -3.31 -14.19
N VAL A 457 7.54 -3.38 -14.51
CA VAL A 457 6.93 -2.71 -15.67
C VAL A 457 5.55 -2.19 -15.28
N ASN A 458 5.26 -0.93 -15.64
CA ASN A 458 3.97 -0.28 -15.43
C ASN A 458 3.25 -0.11 -16.78
N PHE A 459 1.98 -0.47 -16.83
CA PHE A 459 1.11 -0.35 -18.00
C PHE A 459 -0.15 0.45 -17.63
N GLN A 460 -0.59 1.32 -18.54
CA GLN A 460 -1.83 2.08 -18.41
C GLN A 460 -2.47 2.24 -19.79
N LEU A 461 -3.68 1.71 -19.93
CA LEU A 461 -4.58 1.99 -21.04
C LEU A 461 -5.56 3.08 -20.60
N MET A 462 -5.70 4.11 -21.43
CA MET A 462 -6.73 5.13 -21.28
C MET A 462 -7.74 4.98 -22.40
N VAL A 463 -9.02 4.99 -22.03
CA VAL A 463 -10.17 4.95 -22.92
C VAL A 463 -10.89 6.30 -22.82
N ASP A 464 -11.21 6.89 -23.97
CA ASP A 464 -11.85 8.21 -24.12
C ASP A 464 -13.37 8.12 -23.85
N SER A 465 -13.70 7.65 -22.64
CA SER A 465 -15.07 7.55 -22.10
C SER A 465 -15.01 7.29 -20.59
N GLY A 466 -15.41 8.30 -19.81
CA GLY A 466 -15.60 8.23 -18.36
C GLY A 466 -17.07 8.36 -17.96
N TYR A 467 -17.37 8.68 -16.70
CA TYR A 467 -18.77 8.82 -16.23
C TYR A 467 -19.53 10.03 -16.80
N ALA A 468 -18.89 10.93 -17.55
CA ALA A 468 -19.58 11.87 -18.45
C ALA A 468 -20.30 11.17 -19.62
N SER A 469 -19.96 9.90 -19.90
CA SER A 469 -20.65 9.04 -20.87
C SER A 469 -21.82 8.25 -20.26
N ASP A 470 -22.07 8.36 -18.96
CA ASP A 470 -23.21 7.69 -18.32
C ASP A 470 -24.54 8.29 -18.83
N ALA A 471 -25.53 7.44 -19.02
CA ALA A 471 -26.89 7.90 -19.30
C ALA A 471 -27.44 8.67 -18.09
N ALA A 472 -28.20 9.74 -18.33
CA ALA A 472 -28.72 10.60 -17.26
C ALA A 472 -29.66 9.88 -16.27
N ASP A 473 -30.22 8.73 -16.65
CA ASP A 473 -31.03 7.85 -15.80
C ASP A 473 -30.22 6.76 -15.06
N LYS A 474 -28.91 6.64 -15.34
CA LYS A 474 -28.01 5.61 -14.79
C LYS A 474 -26.59 6.14 -14.47
N PRO A 475 -26.44 7.18 -13.62
CA PRO A 475 -25.12 7.64 -13.17
C PRO A 475 -24.37 6.55 -12.39
N GLY A 476 -23.06 6.45 -12.62
CA GLY A 476 -22.17 5.47 -11.99
C GLY A 476 -21.96 4.18 -12.79
N VAL A 477 -22.56 4.03 -13.97
CA VAL A 477 -22.43 2.83 -14.81
C VAL A 477 -20.99 2.64 -15.30
N ALA A 478 -20.31 3.68 -15.77
CA ALA A 478 -18.90 3.61 -16.18
C ALA A 478 -18.01 3.14 -15.02
N SER A 479 -18.17 3.71 -13.83
CA SER A 479 -17.41 3.31 -12.63
C SER A 479 -17.68 1.85 -12.22
N LEU A 480 -18.92 1.38 -12.32
CA LEU A 480 -19.28 0.00 -12.00
C LEU A 480 -18.80 -0.98 -13.08
N ALA A 481 -18.87 -0.61 -14.36
CA ALA A 481 -18.36 -1.41 -15.47
C ALA A 481 -16.83 -1.60 -15.38
N MET A 482 -16.08 -0.55 -15.04
CA MET A 482 -14.64 -0.65 -14.81
C MET A 482 -14.33 -1.56 -13.60
N ARG A 483 -15.03 -1.39 -12.47
CA ARG A 483 -14.87 -2.24 -11.28
C ARG A 483 -15.19 -3.72 -11.56
N MET A 484 -16.11 -4.00 -12.50
CA MET A 484 -16.47 -5.36 -12.92
C MET A 484 -15.43 -6.06 -13.81
N LEU A 485 -14.44 -5.36 -14.39
CA LEU A 485 -13.43 -5.99 -15.27
C LEU A 485 -12.61 -7.07 -14.55
N GLU A 486 -12.38 -6.92 -13.24
CA GLU A 486 -11.67 -7.90 -12.41
C GLU A 486 -12.51 -9.13 -12.03
N GLU A 487 -13.83 -9.08 -12.21
CA GLU A 487 -14.73 -10.03 -11.55
C GLU A 487 -15.09 -11.24 -12.44
N GLY A 488 -14.76 -11.20 -13.74
CA GLY A 488 -14.83 -12.36 -14.61
C GLY A 488 -14.45 -12.08 -16.06
N THR A 489 -13.77 -13.03 -16.68
CA THR A 489 -13.61 -13.13 -18.15
C THR A 489 -14.42 -14.30 -18.69
N ARG A 490 -14.38 -14.53 -20.01
CA ARG A 490 -14.91 -15.75 -20.64
C ARG A 490 -14.22 -17.04 -20.17
N THR A 491 -13.04 -16.95 -19.56
CA THR A 491 -12.20 -18.12 -19.19
C THR A 491 -11.84 -18.21 -17.71
N ARG A 492 -12.10 -17.16 -16.91
CA ARG A 492 -11.75 -17.07 -15.48
C ARG A 492 -12.83 -16.35 -14.67
N LYS A 493 -13.02 -16.76 -13.42
CA LYS A 493 -13.85 -16.07 -12.39
C LYS A 493 -12.98 -15.10 -11.57
N SER A 494 -13.60 -14.15 -10.87
CA SER A 494 -12.97 -13.20 -9.93
C SER A 494 -11.80 -13.78 -9.11
N LEU A 495 -12.04 -14.86 -8.38
CA LEU A 495 -11.01 -15.50 -7.53
C LEU A 495 -9.84 -16.10 -8.33
N GLU A 496 -10.12 -16.61 -9.53
CA GLU A 496 -9.12 -17.21 -10.44
C GLU A 496 -8.28 -16.11 -11.12
N ILE A 497 -8.85 -14.91 -11.31
CA ILE A 497 -8.15 -13.70 -11.79
C ILE A 497 -7.21 -13.16 -10.70
N GLY A 498 -7.70 -13.05 -9.46
CA GLY A 498 -6.88 -12.67 -8.30
C GLY A 498 -5.70 -13.61 -8.08
N GLU A 499 -5.95 -14.92 -8.08
CA GLU A 499 -4.90 -15.95 -7.94
C GLU A 499 -3.88 -15.89 -9.09
N ALA A 500 -4.33 -15.63 -10.32
CA ALA A 500 -3.44 -15.49 -11.46
C ALA A 500 -2.54 -14.23 -11.38
N PHE A 501 -3.01 -13.10 -10.85
CA PHE A 501 -2.17 -11.91 -10.63
C PHE A 501 -1.23 -12.07 -9.42
N GLU A 502 -1.72 -12.54 -8.29
CA GLU A 502 -0.92 -12.75 -7.08
C GLU A 502 0.20 -13.78 -7.31
N SER A 503 -0.07 -14.88 -8.04
CA SER A 503 0.93 -15.91 -8.36
C SER A 503 2.09 -15.44 -9.24
N ILE A 504 1.93 -14.33 -9.95
CA ILE A 504 2.96 -13.71 -10.80
C ILE A 504 3.51 -12.40 -10.22
N GLY A 505 3.10 -12.03 -9.00
CA GLY A 505 3.53 -10.83 -8.30
C GLY A 505 3.01 -9.52 -8.89
N ALA A 506 1.95 -9.57 -9.70
CA ALA A 506 1.38 -8.42 -10.40
C ALA A 506 0.18 -7.83 -9.66
N GLN A 507 -0.14 -6.58 -9.99
CA GLN A 507 -1.30 -5.84 -9.50
C GLN A 507 -2.02 -5.22 -10.71
N PHE A 508 -3.35 -5.28 -10.70
CA PHE A 508 -4.23 -4.71 -11.71
C PHE A 508 -5.21 -3.75 -11.04
N GLY A 509 -5.77 -2.83 -11.81
CA GLY A 509 -6.96 -2.09 -11.39
C GLY A 509 -7.63 -1.40 -12.56
N ALA A 510 -8.90 -1.08 -12.39
CA ALA A 510 -9.72 -0.38 -13.37
C ALA A 510 -10.62 0.66 -12.70
N SER A 511 -10.66 1.88 -13.24
CA SER A 511 -11.44 3.00 -12.70
C SER A 511 -11.94 3.92 -13.81
N ALA A 512 -12.91 4.78 -13.49
CA ALA A 512 -13.38 5.85 -14.37
C ALA A 512 -13.32 7.19 -13.63
N ASN A 513 -12.79 8.22 -14.29
CA ASN A 513 -13.00 9.61 -13.93
C ASN A 513 -14.10 10.22 -14.84
N LEU A 514 -14.22 11.55 -14.88
CA LEU A 514 -15.25 12.24 -15.66
C LEU A 514 -15.15 11.88 -17.15
N ASP A 515 -13.97 12.07 -17.75
CA ASP A 515 -13.80 12.00 -19.20
C ASP A 515 -13.19 10.67 -19.67
N THR A 516 -12.50 9.93 -18.79
CA THR A 516 -11.74 8.73 -19.18
C THR A 516 -11.92 7.52 -18.27
N GLY A 517 -11.94 6.35 -18.89
CA GLY A 517 -11.75 5.05 -18.26
C GLY A 517 -10.25 4.70 -18.26
N ILE A 518 -9.72 4.26 -17.12
CA ILE A 518 -8.32 3.88 -16.96
C ILE A 518 -8.24 2.42 -16.54
N VAL A 519 -7.51 1.61 -17.29
CA VAL A 519 -7.11 0.25 -16.89
C VAL A 519 -5.60 0.23 -16.71
N TYR A 520 -5.12 -0.16 -15.54
CA TYR A 520 -3.69 -0.14 -15.21
C TYR A 520 -3.20 -1.47 -14.65
N MET A 521 -1.90 -1.72 -14.81
CA MET A 521 -1.23 -2.91 -14.27
C MET A 521 0.23 -2.61 -13.95
N ASN A 522 0.67 -3.04 -12.77
CA ASN A 522 2.09 -3.11 -12.41
C ASN A 522 2.49 -4.59 -12.29
N THR A 523 3.61 -4.97 -12.90
CA THR A 523 4.11 -6.35 -12.89
C THR A 523 5.63 -6.41 -12.77
N LEU A 524 6.19 -7.56 -12.42
CA LEU A 524 7.63 -7.78 -12.44
C LEU A 524 8.10 -8.06 -13.88
N LYS A 525 9.29 -7.59 -14.25
CA LYS A 525 9.89 -7.81 -15.58
C LYS A 525 10.00 -9.31 -15.93
N ALA A 526 10.26 -10.15 -14.93
CA ALA A 526 10.34 -11.61 -15.08
C ALA A 526 8.99 -12.29 -15.38
N THR A 527 7.85 -11.65 -15.05
CA THR A 527 6.50 -12.18 -15.23
C THR A 527 5.62 -11.34 -16.17
N MET A 528 6.21 -10.33 -16.82
CA MET A 528 5.53 -9.44 -17.75
C MET A 528 4.75 -10.17 -18.87
N PRO A 529 5.26 -11.23 -19.53
CA PRO A 529 4.50 -11.94 -20.56
C PRO A 529 3.20 -12.59 -20.03
N GLN A 530 3.26 -13.20 -18.85
CA GLN A 530 2.10 -13.80 -18.18
C GLN A 530 1.09 -12.73 -17.79
N ALA A 531 1.56 -11.61 -17.25
CA ALA A 531 0.74 -10.49 -16.82
C ALA A 531 0.03 -9.80 -18.00
N LEU A 532 0.74 -9.57 -19.12
CA LEU A 532 0.15 -9.01 -20.35
C LEU A 532 -0.94 -9.90 -20.96
N ASN A 533 -0.76 -11.23 -20.94
CA ASN A 533 -1.78 -12.16 -21.39
C ASN A 533 -3.06 -12.03 -20.54
N LEU A 534 -2.93 -11.99 -19.21
CA LEU A 534 -4.07 -11.83 -18.29
C LEU A 534 -4.75 -10.45 -18.45
N TYR A 535 -3.95 -9.38 -18.54
CA TYR A 535 -4.42 -8.02 -18.83
C TYR A 535 -5.27 -7.97 -20.11
N SER A 536 -4.81 -8.63 -21.18
CA SER A 536 -5.55 -8.68 -22.46
C SER A 536 -6.88 -9.43 -22.36
N ASP A 537 -6.97 -10.50 -21.55
CA ASP A 537 -8.21 -11.26 -21.35
C ASP A 537 -9.27 -10.44 -20.59
N LEU A 538 -8.83 -9.62 -19.63
CA LEU A 538 -9.72 -8.75 -18.83
C LEU A 538 -10.25 -7.55 -19.63
N VAL A 539 -9.42 -6.97 -20.49
CA VAL A 539 -9.79 -5.84 -21.36
C VAL A 539 -10.65 -6.29 -22.55
N LEU A 540 -10.41 -7.49 -23.11
CA LEU A 540 -11.04 -7.93 -24.37
C LEU A 540 -12.14 -8.99 -24.20
N ASN A 541 -12.16 -9.75 -23.10
CA ASN A 541 -13.13 -10.81 -22.84
C ASN A 541 -13.87 -10.71 -21.48
N PRO A 542 -14.18 -9.53 -20.90
CA PRO A 542 -14.93 -9.47 -19.64
C PRO A 542 -16.31 -10.12 -19.79
N SER A 543 -16.73 -10.91 -18.81
CA SER A 543 -17.98 -11.69 -18.84
C SER A 543 -19.12 -11.10 -17.99
N PHE A 544 -18.84 -10.04 -17.23
CA PHE A 544 -19.77 -9.32 -16.36
C PHE A 544 -20.75 -10.23 -15.57
N PRO A 545 -20.26 -11.13 -14.69
CA PRO A 545 -21.12 -12.13 -14.04
C PRO A 545 -22.18 -11.47 -13.15
N GLN A 546 -23.46 -11.83 -13.34
CA GLN A 546 -24.59 -11.16 -12.68
C GLN A 546 -24.55 -11.24 -11.15
N ASN A 547 -23.97 -12.29 -10.58
CA ASN A 547 -23.78 -12.46 -9.14
C ASN A 547 -22.71 -11.50 -8.58
N GLU A 548 -21.64 -11.24 -9.35
CA GLU A 548 -20.61 -10.26 -8.98
C GLU A 548 -21.11 -8.83 -9.17
N PHE A 549 -21.91 -8.57 -10.21
CA PHE A 549 -22.60 -7.28 -10.38
C PHE A 549 -23.48 -6.97 -9.16
N ALA A 550 -24.30 -7.92 -8.72
CA ALA A 550 -25.15 -7.77 -7.55
C ALA A 550 -24.31 -7.53 -6.27
N ARG A 551 -23.22 -8.28 -6.08
CA ARG A 551 -22.28 -8.09 -4.96
C ARG A 551 -21.65 -6.69 -4.99
N LEU A 552 -21.09 -6.26 -6.13
CA LEU A 552 -20.46 -4.94 -6.26
C LEU A 552 -21.44 -3.76 -6.12
N GLN A 553 -22.71 -3.96 -6.50
CA GLN A 553 -23.77 -2.99 -6.25
C GLN A 553 -24.07 -2.87 -4.75
N GLN A 554 -24.17 -3.99 -4.03
CA GLN A 554 -24.30 -3.97 -2.56
C GLN A 554 -23.04 -3.42 -1.88
N ASP A 555 -21.83 -3.71 -2.39
CA ASP A 555 -20.54 -3.11 -1.98
C ASP A 555 -20.41 -1.60 -2.32
N ARG A 556 -21.46 -0.96 -2.84
CA ARG A 556 -21.49 0.47 -3.21
C ARG A 556 -22.66 1.23 -2.58
N LEU A 557 -23.62 0.51 -2.01
CA LEU A 557 -24.75 1.05 -1.24
C LEU A 557 -24.54 0.90 0.28
N ALA A 558 -23.57 0.07 0.68
CA ALA A 558 -23.04 -0.10 2.03
C ALA A 558 -21.89 0.87 2.32
#